data_AF-A0A3E0PF65-F1
#
_entry.id   AF-A0A3E0PF65-F1
#
_cell.length_a   1.000
_cell.length_b   1.000
_cell.length_c   1.000
_cell.angle_alpha   90.00
_cell.angle_beta   90.00
_cell.angle_gamma   90.00
#
_symmetry.space_group_name_H-M   'P 1'
#
loop_
_entity.id
_entity.type
_entity.pdbx_description
1 polymer ?
#
loop_
_entity_poly.entity_id
_entity_poly.type
_entity_poly.pdbx_seq_one_letter_code
_entity_poly.pdbx_strand_id
1 'polypeptide(L)'
;MTARDHNRLLGIFFMILGGLTLLGALGIGLIYGGMGTMLIAAGPDEEAAIAGGIFVVLAIGIAFFLLVFSIFFLISGWKVYKEAQIGKILGIIASVLSLTSFPLGTALGAYGLWFFLGEQGKSLYDGLIHRNAPPPNSWQ
;
A
#
# COMPACT_ATOMS: atom_id res chain seq x y z
N MET A 1 -23.05 -2.69 10.62
CA MET A 1 -22.00 -3.48 9.95
C MET A 1 -21.36 -4.39 10.98
N THR A 2 -21.06 -5.63 10.62
CA THR A 2 -20.34 -6.57 11.49
C THR A 2 -18.83 -6.30 11.45
N ALA A 3 -18.06 -6.85 12.40
CA ALA A 3 -16.60 -6.71 12.40
C ALA A 3 -15.96 -7.24 11.10
N ARG A 4 -16.53 -8.31 10.51
CA ARG A 4 -16.07 -8.84 9.22
C ARG A 4 -16.37 -7.89 8.06
N ASP A 5 -17.52 -7.22 8.08
CA ASP A 5 -17.87 -6.23 7.05
C ASP A 5 -16.89 -5.06 7.06
N HIS A 6 -16.56 -4.54 8.26
CA HIS A 6 -15.57 -3.50 8.44
C HIS A 6 -14.18 -3.93 7.95
N ASN A 7 -13.75 -5.13 8.34
CA ASN A 7 -12.49 -5.71 7.92
C ASN A 7 -12.41 -5.88 6.40
N ARG A 8 -13.47 -6.42 5.78
CA ARG A 8 -13.55 -6.64 4.34
C ARG A 8 -13.53 -5.32 3.57
N LEU A 9 -14.26 -4.32 4.04
CA LEU A 9 -14.28 -2.97 3.47
C LEU A 9 -12.88 -2.33 3.52
N LEU A 10 -12.19 -2.41 4.66
CA LEU A 10 -10.81 -1.92 4.80
C LEU A 10 -9.85 -2.64 3.85
N GLY A 11 -9.96 -3.97 3.74
CA GLY A 11 -9.16 -4.75 2.81
C GLY A 11 -9.32 -4.29 1.36
N ILE A 12 -10.57 -4.06 0.91
CA ILE A 12 -10.86 -3.53 -0.42
C ILE A 12 -10.26 -2.13 -0.60
N PHE A 13 -10.45 -1.23 0.35
CA PHE A 13 -9.91 0.12 0.24
C PHE A 13 -8.38 0.18 0.22
N PHE A 14 -7.69 -0.66 0.98
CA PHE A 14 -6.23 -0.77 0.86
C PHE A 14 -5.79 -1.28 -0.51
N MET A 15 -6.51 -2.23 -1.10
CA MET A 15 -6.21 -2.69 -2.46
C MET A 15 -6.47 -1.59 -3.50
N ILE A 16 -7.54 -0.81 -3.35
CA ILE A 16 -7.82 0.36 -4.19
C ILE A 16 -6.70 1.39 -4.06
N LEU A 17 -6.30 1.73 -2.83
CA LEU A 17 -5.21 2.68 -2.58
C LEU A 17 -3.91 2.19 -3.21
N GLY A 18 -3.55 0.92 -3.01
CA GLY A 18 -2.38 0.30 -3.62
C GLY A 18 -2.43 0.33 -5.15
N GLY A 19 -3.60 0.09 -5.74
CA GLY A 19 -3.82 0.20 -7.18
C GLY A 19 -3.68 1.63 -7.70
N LEU A 20 -4.20 2.63 -6.99
CA LEU A 20 -4.03 4.04 -7.33
C LEU A 20 -2.57 4.48 -7.21
N THR A 21 -1.86 4.01 -6.18
CA THR A 21 -0.42 4.25 -6.02
C THR A 21 0.38 3.60 -7.16
N LEU A 22 0.00 2.40 -7.61
CA LEU A 22 0.62 1.74 -8.77
C LEU A 22 0.44 2.57 -10.03
N LEU A 23 -0.80 3.01 -10.30
CA LEU A 23 -1.10 3.85 -11.45
C LEU A 23 -0.32 5.17 -11.39
N GLY A 24 -0.20 5.78 -10.21
CA GLY A 24 0.64 6.96 -10.00
C GLY A 24 2.12 6.71 -10.29
N ALA A 25 2.65 5.57 -9.85
CA ALA A 25 4.04 5.18 -10.12
C ALA A 25 4.30 5.03 -11.62
N LEU A 26 3.39 4.36 -12.34
CA LEU A 26 3.48 4.20 -13.79
C LEU A 26 3.35 5.54 -14.51
N GLY A 27 2.40 6.40 -14.10
CA GLY A 27 2.20 7.73 -14.67
C GLY A 27 3.43 8.62 -14.51
N ILE A 28 3.99 8.70 -13.30
CA ILE A 28 5.22 9.47 -13.03
C ILE A 28 6.39 8.90 -13.81
N GLY A 29 6.56 7.58 -13.82
CA GLY A 29 7.62 6.91 -14.59
C GLY A 29 7.55 7.23 -16.08
N LEU A 30 6.34 7.19 -16.67
CA LEU A 30 6.13 7.52 -18.08
C LEU A 30 6.37 9.00 -18.38
N ILE A 31 5.86 9.91 -17.55
CA ILE A 31 5.98 11.36 -17.77
C ILE A 31 7.44 11.79 -17.62
N TYR A 32 8.05 11.54 -16.45
CA TYR A 32 9.41 12.00 -16.17
C TYR A 32 10.44 11.20 -16.96
N GLY A 33 10.24 9.89 -17.13
CA GLY A 33 11.11 9.05 -17.94
C GLY A 33 11.03 9.45 -19.42
N GLY A 34 9.83 9.68 -19.94
CA GLY A 34 9.61 10.15 -21.32
C GLY A 34 10.20 11.53 -21.58
N MET A 35 10.00 12.48 -20.66
CA MET A 35 10.63 13.81 -20.75
C MET A 35 12.15 13.71 -20.75
N GLY A 36 12.71 12.89 -19.84
CA GLY A 36 14.15 12.71 -19.73
C GLY A 36 14.77 12.10 -20.98
N THR A 37 14.15 11.05 -21.55
CA THR A 37 14.64 10.43 -22.79
C THR A 37 14.50 11.34 -24.00
N MET A 38 13.42 12.14 -24.08
CA MET A 38 13.24 13.12 -25.15
C MET A 38 14.30 14.23 -25.11
N LEU A 39 14.64 14.74 -23.92
CA LEU A 39 15.70 15.75 -23.76
C LEU A 39 17.08 15.22 -24.17
N ILE A 40 17.40 13.99 -23.79
CA ILE A 40 18.64 13.32 -24.22
C ILE A 40 18.68 13.12 -25.73
N ALA A 41 17.54 12.85 -26.36
CA ALA A 41 17.43 12.62 -27.80
C ALA A 41 17.40 13.92 -28.65
N ALA A 42 17.23 15.10 -28.05
CA ALA A 42 17.01 16.36 -28.76
C ALA A 42 18.25 16.93 -29.47
N GLY A 43 19.45 16.39 -29.22
CA GLY A 43 20.67 16.80 -29.90
C GLY A 43 21.92 16.65 -29.02
N PRO A 44 23.10 17.06 -29.50
CA PRO A 44 24.38 16.94 -28.78
C PRO A 44 24.58 18.03 -27.70
N ASP A 45 23.52 18.74 -27.31
CA ASP A 45 23.59 19.76 -26.26
C ASP A 45 23.83 19.07 -24.90
N GLU A 46 25.02 19.29 -24.35
CA GLU A 46 25.45 18.68 -23.09
C GLU A 46 24.55 19.09 -21.93
N GLU A 47 24.03 20.33 -21.92
CA GLU A 47 23.12 20.80 -20.89
C GLU A 47 21.78 20.05 -20.95
N ALA A 48 21.25 19.81 -22.16
CA ALA A 48 20.03 19.06 -22.38
C ALA A 48 20.18 17.58 -21.98
N ALA A 49 21.34 16.98 -22.27
CA ALA A 49 21.65 15.60 -21.89
C ALA A 49 21.73 15.44 -20.36
N ILE A 50 22.38 16.38 -19.66
CA ILE A 50 22.45 16.38 -18.19
C ILE A 50 21.06 16.55 -17.59
N ALA A 51 20.29 17.53 -18.07
CA ALA A 51 18.92 17.75 -17.60
C ALA A 51 18.06 16.50 -17.80
N GLY A 52 18.10 15.90 -18.99
CA GLY A 52 17.35 14.68 -19.29
C GLY A 52 17.76 13.49 -18.42
N GLY A 53 19.06 13.34 -18.12
CA GLY A 53 19.56 12.34 -17.17
C GLY A 53 18.98 12.51 -15.77
N ILE A 54 18.88 13.74 -15.26
CA ILE A 54 18.25 14.04 -13.96
C ILE A 54 16.78 13.62 -13.96
N PHE A 55 16.02 13.95 -15.01
CA PHE A 55 14.62 13.54 -15.15
C PHE A 55 14.44 12.01 -15.12
N VAL A 56 15.30 11.26 -15.81
CA VAL A 56 15.26 9.80 -15.79
C VAL A 56 15.57 9.23 -14.40
N VAL A 57 16.59 9.74 -13.72
CA VAL A 57 16.95 9.29 -12.37
C VAL A 57 15.81 9.58 -11.37
N LEU A 58 15.20 10.76 -11.44
CA LEU A 58 14.04 11.11 -10.63
C LEU A 58 12.84 10.20 -10.95
N ALA A 59 12.58 9.91 -12.22
CA ALA A 59 11.52 9.01 -12.64
C ALA A 59 11.69 7.63 -12.01
N ILE A 60 12.89 7.05 -12.11
CA ILE A 60 13.20 5.73 -11.57
C ILE A 60 13.09 5.74 -10.04
N GLY A 61 13.68 6.73 -9.37
CA GLY A 61 13.68 6.82 -7.91
C GLY A 61 12.27 6.95 -7.34
N ILE A 62 11.47 7.86 -7.88
CA ILE A 62 10.09 8.09 -7.42
C ILE A 62 9.20 6.89 -7.76
N ALA A 63 9.28 6.36 -8.99
CA ALA A 63 8.48 5.20 -9.40
C ALA A 63 8.81 3.97 -8.55
N PHE A 64 10.09 3.70 -8.28
CA PHE A 64 10.51 2.60 -7.42
C PHE A 64 9.96 2.76 -6.00
N PHE A 65 10.09 3.95 -5.41
CA PHE A 65 9.54 4.23 -4.09
C PHE A 65 8.03 3.97 -4.05
N LEU A 66 7.27 4.51 -5.00
CA LEU A 66 5.81 4.31 -5.07
C LEU A 66 5.43 2.85 -5.32
N LEU A 67 6.20 2.10 -6.11
CA LEU A 67 5.98 0.67 -6.33
C LEU A 67 6.09 -0.13 -5.04
N VAL A 68 7.08 0.17 -4.19
CA VAL A 68 7.23 -0.49 -2.88
C VAL A 68 5.99 -0.25 -2.00
N PHE A 69 5.51 0.99 -1.92
CA PHE A 69 4.29 1.31 -1.17
C PHE A 69 3.05 0.64 -1.76
N SER A 70 2.92 0.64 -3.08
CA SER A 70 1.81 -0.01 -3.78
C SER A 70 1.75 -1.50 -3.44
N ILE A 71 2.88 -2.21 -3.56
CA ILE A 71 2.99 -3.64 -3.23
C ILE A 71 2.60 -3.87 -1.77
N PHE A 72 3.10 -3.03 -0.86
CA PHE A 72 2.77 -3.11 0.56
C PHE A 72 1.27 -2.97 0.81
N PHE A 73 0.61 -1.98 0.21
CA PHE A 73 -0.83 -1.77 0.35
C PHE A 73 -1.65 -2.91 -0.24
N LEU A 74 -1.26 -3.44 -1.41
CA LEU A 74 -1.93 -4.58 -2.04
C LEU A 74 -1.82 -5.83 -1.18
N ILE A 75 -0.64 -6.15 -0.65
CA ILE A 75 -0.42 -7.29 0.25
C ILE A 75 -1.23 -7.12 1.53
N SER A 76 -1.18 -5.93 2.14
CA SER A 76 -1.91 -5.62 3.38
C SER A 76 -3.41 -5.75 3.17
N GLY A 77 -3.94 -5.14 2.10
CA GLY A 77 -5.35 -5.23 1.73
C GLY A 77 -5.81 -6.67 1.48
N TRP A 78 -4.99 -7.47 0.79
CA TRP A 78 -5.29 -8.88 0.55
C TRP A 78 -5.32 -9.72 1.83
N LYS A 79 -4.31 -9.54 2.71
CA LYS A 79 -4.24 -10.26 4.00
C LYS A 79 -5.37 -9.86 4.95
N VAL A 80 -5.72 -8.57 4.98
CA VAL A 80 -6.89 -8.06 5.71
C VAL A 80 -8.16 -8.69 5.15
N TYR A 81 -8.39 -8.62 3.84
CA TYR A 81 -9.58 -9.17 3.18
C TYR A 81 -9.77 -10.67 3.41
N LYS A 82 -8.67 -11.43 3.48
CA LYS A 82 -8.67 -12.88 3.72
C LYS A 82 -8.74 -13.28 5.19
N GLU A 83 -8.86 -12.32 6.12
CA GLU A 83 -8.88 -12.60 7.56
C GLU A 83 -7.65 -13.41 8.01
N ALA A 84 -6.49 -13.14 7.39
CA ALA A 84 -5.24 -13.80 7.78
C ALA A 84 -4.81 -13.35 9.19
N GLN A 85 -4.15 -14.21 9.97
CA GLN A 85 -3.71 -13.88 11.34
C GLN A 85 -2.85 -12.60 11.42
N ILE A 86 -1.97 -12.39 10.44
CA ILE A 86 -1.13 -11.18 10.33
C ILE A 86 -1.86 -9.96 9.74
N GLY A 87 -3.11 -10.12 9.31
CA GLY A 87 -3.90 -9.09 8.65
C GLY A 87 -4.08 -7.85 9.53
N LYS A 88 -4.26 -8.02 10.84
CA LYS A 88 -4.38 -6.91 11.79
C LYS A 88 -3.12 -6.05 11.83
N ILE A 89 -1.95 -6.67 11.95
CA ILE A 89 -0.67 -5.96 12.06
C ILE A 89 -0.40 -5.20 10.75
N LEU A 90 -0.56 -5.87 9.61
CA LEU A 90 -0.41 -5.25 8.30
C LEU A 90 -1.43 -4.12 8.08
N GLY A 91 -2.68 -4.33 8.51
CA GLY A 91 -3.74 -3.34 8.44
C GLY A 91 -3.43 -2.08 9.25
N ILE A 92 -2.89 -2.22 10.48
CA ILE A 92 -2.46 -1.08 11.30
C ILE A 92 -1.34 -0.30 10.62
N ILE A 93 -0.30 -0.99 10.13
CA ILE A 93 0.82 -0.34 9.44
C ILE A 93 0.31 0.37 8.17
N ALA A 94 -0.52 -0.30 7.37
CA ALA A 94 -1.14 0.30 6.19
C ALA A 94 -2.01 1.51 6.55
N SER A 95 -2.76 1.47 7.64
CA SER A 95 -3.53 2.63 8.11
C SER A 95 -2.64 3.81 8.49
N VAL A 96 -1.53 3.59 9.19
CA VAL A 96 -0.59 4.68 9.51
C VAL A 96 0.03 5.26 8.25
N LEU A 97 0.48 4.41 7.33
CA LEU A 97 1.05 4.86 6.07
C LEU A 97 0.04 5.59 5.19
N SER A 98 -1.23 5.18 5.20
CA SER A 98 -2.24 5.86 4.40
C SER A 98 -2.55 7.28 4.93
N LEU A 99 -2.31 7.57 6.21
CA LEU A 99 -2.54 8.91 6.77
C LEU A 99 -1.77 10.01 6.04
N THR A 100 -0.60 9.70 5.47
CA THR A 100 0.22 10.66 4.73
C THR A 100 -0.37 11.07 3.38
N SER A 101 -1.42 10.38 2.92
CA SER A 101 -2.06 10.64 1.62
C SER A 101 -3.43 11.30 1.80
N PHE A 102 -3.48 12.63 1.71
CA PHE A 102 -4.71 13.40 1.86
C PHE A 102 -5.49 13.53 0.53
N PRO A 103 -6.84 13.50 0.52
CA PRO A 103 -7.75 13.26 1.66
C PRO A 103 -8.12 11.78 1.86
N LEU A 104 -8.09 10.98 0.80
CA LEU A 104 -8.62 9.61 0.81
C LEU A 104 -7.84 8.66 1.73
N GLY A 105 -6.52 8.72 1.70
CA GLY A 105 -5.67 7.89 2.55
C GLY A 105 -5.80 8.26 4.03
N THR A 106 -6.00 9.54 4.33
CA THR A 106 -6.25 10.02 5.70
C THR A 106 -7.58 9.48 6.24
N ALA A 107 -8.66 9.55 5.46
CA ALA A 107 -9.95 8.97 5.85
C ALA A 107 -9.84 7.44 6.06
N LEU A 108 -9.20 6.74 5.13
CA LEU A 108 -8.95 5.29 5.23
C LEU A 108 -8.09 4.95 6.45
N GLY A 109 -7.05 5.73 6.71
CA GLY A 109 -6.11 5.52 7.79
C GLY A 109 -6.76 5.70 9.14
N ALA A 110 -7.49 6.80 9.34
CA ALA A 110 -8.24 7.06 10.55
C ALA A 110 -9.28 5.97 10.82
N TYR A 111 -10.02 5.57 9.78
CA TYR A 111 -11.03 4.51 9.88
C TYR A 111 -10.42 3.15 10.21
N GLY A 112 -9.31 2.80 9.57
CA GLY A 112 -8.61 1.54 9.83
C GLY A 112 -7.99 1.50 11.22
N LEU A 113 -7.36 2.57 11.70
CA LEU A 113 -6.85 2.64 13.08
C LEU A 113 -7.96 2.50 14.10
N TRP A 114 -9.09 3.20 13.90
CA TRP A 114 -10.27 3.05 14.76
C TRP A 114 -10.74 1.59 14.83
N PHE A 115 -10.82 0.90 13.68
CA PHE A 115 -11.26 -0.49 13.64
C PHE A 115 -10.25 -1.47 14.26
N PHE A 116 -9.00 -1.47 13.82
CA PHE A 116 -8.00 -2.46 14.23
C PHE A 116 -7.55 -2.30 15.69
N LEU A 117 -7.57 -1.08 16.22
CA LEU A 117 -7.26 -0.81 17.63
C LEU A 117 -8.48 -0.93 18.55
N GLY A 118 -9.69 -0.84 17.98
CA GLY A 118 -10.96 -1.02 18.69
C GLY A 118 -11.25 -2.47 19.07
N GLU A 119 -12.29 -2.65 19.89
CA GLU A 119 -12.70 -3.96 20.39
C GLU A 119 -13.15 -4.92 19.28
N GLN A 120 -13.80 -4.40 18.23
CA GLN A 120 -14.30 -5.21 17.11
C GLN A 120 -13.16 -5.84 16.31
N GLY A 121 -12.10 -5.08 16.03
CA GLY A 121 -10.91 -5.62 15.36
C GLY A 121 -10.17 -6.60 16.28
N LYS A 122 -10.01 -6.28 17.57
CA LYS A 122 -9.39 -7.20 18.53
C LYS A 122 -10.10 -8.54 18.60
N SER A 123 -11.42 -8.54 18.84
CA SER A 123 -12.19 -9.77 18.99
C SER A 123 -12.19 -10.62 17.72
N LEU A 124 -12.27 -10.00 16.53
CA LEU A 124 -12.19 -10.71 15.26
C LEU A 124 -10.88 -11.47 15.12
N TYR A 125 -9.75 -10.80 15.31
CA TYR A 125 -8.43 -11.40 15.10
C TYR A 125 -8.00 -12.34 16.22
N ASP A 126 -8.39 -12.09 17.46
CA ASP A 126 -8.15 -13.03 18.56
C ASP A 126 -8.92 -14.33 18.30
N GLY A 127 -10.18 -14.26 17.83
CA GLY A 127 -10.94 -15.45 17.42
C GLY A 127 -10.27 -16.23 16.29
N LEU A 128 -9.66 -15.55 15.31
CA LEU A 128 -8.91 -16.17 14.22
C LEU A 128 -7.62 -16.85 14.70
N ILE A 129 -6.95 -16.31 15.72
CA ILE A 129 -5.77 -16.94 16.32
C ILE A 129 -6.17 -18.22 17.04
N HIS A 130 -7.22 -18.18 17.88
CA HIS A 130 -7.69 -19.35 18.62
C HIS A 130 -8.19 -20.47 17.70
N ARG A 131 -8.90 -20.13 16.61
CA ARG A 131 -9.38 -21.12 15.62
C ARG A 131 -8.25 -21.90 14.94
N ASN A 132 -7.11 -21.25 14.72
CA ASN A 132 -5.97 -21.83 14.03
C ASN A 132 -4.93 -22.41 14.99
N ALA A 133 -5.19 -22.39 16.31
CA ALA A 133 -4.31 -23.02 17.28
C ALA A 133 -4.43 -24.55 17.19
N PRO A 134 -3.31 -25.29 17.17
CA PRO A 134 -3.33 -26.74 17.17
C PRO A 134 -4.02 -27.28 18.45
N PRO A 135 -4.76 -28.41 18.38
CA PRO A 135 -5.51 -28.90 19.52
C PRO A 135 -4.56 -29.27 20.67
N PRO A 136 -4.99 -29.14 21.95
CA PRO A 136 -4.11 -29.25 23.12
C PRO A 136 -3.29 -30.55 23.20
N ASN A 137 -3.76 -31.62 22.56
CA ASN A 137 -3.15 -32.95 22.56
C ASN A 137 -2.35 -33.29 21.28
N SER A 138 -2.16 -32.35 20.35
CA SER A 138 -1.35 -32.58 19.13
C SER A 138 0.17 -32.47 19.36
N TRP A 139 0.57 -32.12 20.59
CA TRP A 139 1.96 -31.98 21.02
C TRP A 139 2.43 -33.12 21.93
N GLN A 140 1.54 -34.08 22.21
CA GLN A 140 1.85 -35.34 22.90
C GLN A 140 2.06 -36.44 21.86
#